data_AF-A0A1C5GQJ2-F1
#
_entry.id   AF-A0A1C5GQJ2-F1
#
_cell.length_a   1.000
_cell.length_b   1.000
_cell.length_c   1.000
_cell.angle_alpha   90.00
_cell.angle_beta   90.00
_cell.angle_gamma   90.00
#
_symmetry.space_group_name_H-M   'P 1'
#
loop_
_entity.id
_entity.type
_entity.pdbx_description
1 polymer ?
#
loop_
_entity_poly.entity_id
_entity_poly.type
_entity_poly.pdbx_seq_one_letter_code
_entity_poly.pdbx_strand_id
1 'polypeptide(L)'
;MDNAALRQSWTQFSAAGPEAAKYFYATLFMVAPEARSMFPTNMQYQEDKLLAALGHIIINLDDPTALTAFAHRLGADHRRFHGQDQRGNAVVLGERHYIWVGQALLATLERFLGPYWTPALKAQWAAAYEAVAKLMLTGAAESERTTPPYWEAEVLGAERRRSDIAVFTVRPNYLCNYLPGQSLPVQVPQLRLWRYLSPANAPRADGTIEFHVRATGRFSTHVVRKLRTGDRLLLGHPTGTALSSYDRAPQLPLLLIAGGTGLAPLRAVVEAVQQGSGRRTTLVVGGRTPDDLYDDKALAQLSSMPAPGGGAAWLRYVPTVEVGWGWPGAVGTAVQTAVRLGPWEETEVLVCGSAQMTRETITVLTRAGVRPERILTESYDHSFYPPLAEAGVPAPRDFSWTGVR
;
A
#
# COMPACT_ATOMS: atom_id res chain seq x y z
N MET A 1 30.02 14.56 -7.57
CA MET A 1 29.41 13.37 -8.18
C MET A 1 28.97 13.78 -9.58
N ASP A 2 29.28 13.00 -10.61
CA ASP A 2 28.88 13.30 -11.99
C ASP A 2 27.51 12.65 -12.29
N ASN A 3 26.43 13.40 -12.06
CA ASN A 3 25.07 12.93 -12.24
C ASN A 3 24.77 12.59 -13.71
N ALA A 4 25.42 13.26 -14.66
CA ALA A 4 25.22 13.00 -16.09
C ALA A 4 25.79 11.64 -16.49
N ALA A 5 27.00 11.31 -16.03
CA ALA A 5 27.61 10.00 -16.25
C ALA A 5 26.79 8.85 -15.64
N LEU A 6 26.24 9.05 -14.44
CA LEU A 6 25.35 8.08 -13.78
C LEU A 6 24.07 7.84 -14.59
N ARG A 7 23.41 8.91 -15.06
CA ARG A 7 22.20 8.81 -15.89
C ARG A 7 22.47 8.14 -17.23
N GLN A 8 23.55 8.51 -17.91
CA GLN A 8 23.90 7.94 -19.21
C GLN A 8 24.19 6.44 -19.09
N SER A 9 25.01 6.04 -18.10
CA SER A 9 25.32 4.64 -17.86
C SER A 9 24.09 3.84 -17.39
N TRP A 10 23.17 4.45 -16.64
CA TRP A 10 21.89 3.84 -16.28
C TRP A 10 21.00 3.55 -17.51
N THR A 11 20.89 4.49 -18.45
CA THR A 11 20.13 4.28 -19.70
C THR A 11 20.67 3.09 -20.48
N GLN A 12 22.00 2.93 -20.55
CA GLN A 12 22.63 1.79 -21.20
C GLN A 12 22.40 0.47 -20.44
N PHE A 13 22.52 0.50 -19.11
CA PHE A 13 22.30 -0.65 -18.24
C PHE A 13 20.84 -1.14 -18.27
N SER A 14 19.88 -0.22 -18.19
CA SER A 14 18.45 -0.54 -18.12
C SER A 14 17.93 -1.21 -19.41
N ALA A 15 18.61 -1.03 -20.55
CA ALA A 15 18.31 -1.75 -21.78
C ALA A 15 18.50 -3.28 -21.67
N ALA A 16 19.34 -3.76 -20.75
CA ALA A 16 19.50 -5.18 -20.48
C ALA A 16 18.30 -5.80 -19.72
N GLY A 17 17.45 -4.98 -19.12
CA GLY A 17 16.17 -5.38 -18.54
C GLY A 17 16.28 -6.57 -17.57
N PRO A 18 15.41 -7.60 -17.70
CA PRO A 18 15.35 -8.73 -16.75
C PRO A 18 16.66 -9.52 -16.58
N GLU A 19 17.53 -9.55 -17.60
CA GLU A 19 18.79 -10.29 -17.51
C GLU A 19 19.74 -9.68 -16.49
N ALA A 20 19.80 -8.35 -16.41
CA ALA A 20 20.60 -7.65 -15.43
C ALA A 20 20.12 -7.92 -14.00
N ALA A 21 18.80 -7.92 -13.78
CA ALA A 21 18.22 -8.23 -12.48
C ALA A 21 18.53 -9.68 -12.04
N LYS A 22 18.45 -10.66 -12.96
CA LYS A 22 18.83 -12.05 -12.70
C LYS A 22 20.30 -12.18 -12.31
N TYR A 23 21.19 -11.51 -13.05
CA TYR A 23 22.62 -11.51 -12.74
C TYR A 23 22.91 -10.89 -11.38
N PHE A 24 22.24 -9.78 -11.04
CA PHE A 24 22.34 -9.14 -9.74
C PHE A 24 21.97 -10.11 -8.62
N TYR A 25 20.81 -10.77 -8.69
CA TYR A 25 20.37 -11.68 -7.64
C TYR A 25 21.23 -12.93 -7.55
N ALA A 26 21.68 -13.48 -8.69
CA ALA A 26 22.64 -14.58 -8.70
C ALA A 26 23.94 -14.19 -7.98
N THR A 27 24.47 -13.00 -8.28
CA THR A 27 25.69 -12.47 -7.65
C THR A 27 25.48 -12.24 -6.15
N LEU A 28 24.36 -11.61 -5.75
CA LEU A 28 24.02 -11.38 -4.35
C LEU A 28 23.97 -12.69 -3.56
N PHE A 29 23.34 -13.73 -4.10
CA PHE A 29 23.21 -15.01 -3.39
C PHE A 29 24.48 -15.86 -3.42
N MET A 30 25.43 -15.59 -4.32
CA MET A 30 26.78 -16.16 -4.24
C MET A 30 27.61 -15.48 -3.14
N VAL A 31 27.53 -14.15 -3.02
CA VAL A 31 28.29 -13.37 -2.04
C VAL A 31 27.70 -13.51 -0.62
N ALA A 32 26.38 -13.57 -0.50
CA ALA A 32 25.66 -13.66 0.75
C ALA A 32 24.54 -14.72 0.66
N PRO A 33 24.87 -16.02 0.77
CA PRO A 33 23.89 -17.10 0.71
C PRO A 33 22.76 -16.95 1.75
N GLU A 34 23.05 -16.40 2.93
CA GLU A 34 22.05 -16.14 3.97
C GLU A 34 20.95 -15.16 3.55
N ALA A 35 21.25 -14.23 2.65
CA ALA A 35 20.29 -13.24 2.18
C ALA A 35 19.18 -13.89 1.34
N ARG A 36 19.41 -15.08 0.74
CA ARG A 36 18.44 -15.75 -0.15
C ARG A 36 17.08 -15.93 0.49
N SER A 37 17.07 -16.25 1.78
CA SER A 37 15.85 -16.52 2.54
C SER A 37 15.03 -15.25 2.81
N MET A 38 15.62 -14.05 2.68
CA MET A 38 14.89 -12.78 2.80
C MET A 38 14.04 -12.47 1.57
N PHE A 39 14.27 -13.16 0.46
CA PHE A 39 13.56 -12.96 -0.80
C PHE A 39 12.56 -14.08 -1.08
N PRO A 40 11.48 -13.81 -1.84
CA PRO A 40 10.50 -14.83 -2.19
C PRO A 40 11.13 -15.99 -2.99
N THR A 41 10.46 -17.15 -2.97
CA THR A 41 10.91 -18.30 -3.80
C THR A 41 10.81 -17.97 -5.28
N ASN A 42 9.72 -17.32 -5.70
CA ASN A 42 9.54 -16.82 -7.07
C ASN A 42 10.08 -15.39 -7.16
N MET A 43 11.14 -15.21 -7.96
CA MET A 43 11.88 -13.96 -8.12
C MET A 43 11.41 -13.10 -9.29
N GLN A 44 10.53 -13.60 -10.17
CA GLN A 44 10.19 -12.88 -11.41
C GLN A 44 9.61 -11.48 -11.15
N TYR A 45 8.69 -11.35 -10.19
CA TYR A 45 8.16 -10.04 -9.78
C TYR A 45 9.13 -9.18 -8.97
N GLN A 46 10.17 -9.79 -8.41
CA GLN A 46 11.17 -9.11 -7.59
C GLN A 46 12.26 -8.47 -8.47
N GLU A 47 12.56 -9.08 -9.62
CA GLU A 47 13.46 -8.56 -10.65
C GLU A 47 13.02 -7.17 -11.15
N ASP A 48 11.74 -7.00 -11.47
CA ASP A 48 11.18 -5.72 -11.96
C ASP A 48 11.29 -4.60 -10.91
N LYS A 49 11.09 -4.93 -9.63
CA LYS A 49 11.09 -3.95 -8.52
C LYS A 49 12.44 -3.30 -8.30
N LEU A 50 13.51 -4.08 -8.39
CA LEU A 50 14.85 -3.57 -8.19
C LEU A 50 15.20 -2.50 -9.22
N LEU A 51 14.94 -2.79 -10.50
CA LEU A 51 15.22 -1.87 -11.59
C LEU A 51 14.37 -0.61 -11.50
N ALA A 52 13.09 -0.73 -11.12
CA ALA A 52 12.21 0.41 -10.90
C ALA A 52 12.71 1.33 -9.77
N ALA A 53 13.11 0.75 -8.63
CA ALA A 53 13.62 1.52 -7.49
C ALA A 53 14.95 2.24 -7.80
N LEU A 54 15.89 1.54 -8.45
CA LEU A 54 17.15 2.13 -8.90
C LEU A 54 16.90 3.23 -9.94
N GLY A 55 15.98 3.01 -10.89
CA GLY A 55 15.58 4.02 -11.86
C GLY A 55 15.03 5.28 -11.20
N HIS A 56 14.18 5.12 -10.18
CA HIS A 56 13.64 6.25 -9.42
C HIS A 56 14.74 7.05 -8.72
N ILE A 57 15.71 6.38 -8.09
CA ILE A 57 16.87 7.03 -7.46
C ILE A 57 17.68 7.82 -8.48
N ILE A 58 18.01 7.20 -9.63
CA ILE A 58 18.85 7.83 -10.67
C ILE A 58 18.15 9.03 -11.33
N ILE A 59 16.84 8.95 -11.53
CA ILE A 59 16.05 10.06 -12.11
C ILE A 59 16.07 11.27 -11.15
N ASN A 60 15.96 11.04 -9.84
CA ASN A 60 15.84 12.10 -8.83
C ASN A 60 17.18 12.55 -8.20
N LEU A 61 18.33 12.25 -8.81
CA LEU A 61 19.65 12.65 -8.27
C LEU A 61 19.85 14.17 -8.09
N ASP A 62 19.08 14.98 -8.81
CA ASP A 62 19.17 16.46 -8.74
C ASP A 62 18.19 17.07 -7.72
N ASP A 63 17.36 16.26 -7.04
CA ASP A 63 16.45 16.70 -5.98
C ASP A 63 16.84 16.02 -4.64
N PRO A 64 17.76 16.63 -3.86
CA PRO A 64 18.21 16.05 -2.60
C PRO A 64 17.08 15.86 -1.59
N THR A 65 16.06 16.72 -1.60
CA THR A 65 14.94 16.67 -0.66
C THR A 65 14.06 15.48 -0.96
N ALA A 66 13.65 15.31 -2.21
CA ALA A 66 12.85 14.16 -2.64
C ALA A 66 13.62 12.84 -2.48
N LEU A 67 14.91 12.82 -2.86
CA LEU A 67 15.75 11.63 -2.70
C LEU A 67 15.91 11.22 -1.23
N THR A 68 16.14 12.19 -0.34
CA THR A 68 16.25 11.94 1.11
C THR A 68 14.96 11.38 1.67
N ALA A 69 13.82 12.00 1.37
CA ALA A 69 12.51 11.53 1.83
C ALA A 69 12.20 10.11 1.34
N PHE A 70 12.46 9.83 0.06
CA PHE A 70 12.29 8.51 -0.53
C PHE A 70 13.21 7.47 0.13
N ALA A 71 14.51 7.75 0.24
CA ALA A 71 15.49 6.83 0.81
C ALA A 71 15.25 6.55 2.29
N HIS A 72 14.93 7.57 3.10
CA HIS A 72 14.62 7.37 4.52
C HIS A 72 13.44 6.41 4.69
N ARG A 73 12.39 6.60 3.90
CA ARG A 73 11.21 5.74 4.00
C ARG A 73 11.45 4.35 3.45
N LEU A 74 12.24 4.22 2.38
CA LEU A 74 12.67 2.93 1.86
C LEU A 74 13.46 2.16 2.94
N GLY A 75 14.35 2.85 3.65
CA GLY A 75 15.07 2.32 4.80
C GLY A 75 14.17 1.88 5.95
N ALA A 76 13.21 2.70 6.33
CA ALA A 76 12.21 2.35 7.35
C ALA A 76 11.40 1.10 6.96
N ASP A 77 10.96 1.02 5.70
CA ASP A 77 10.25 -0.14 5.16
C ASP A 77 11.09 -1.42 5.17
N HIS A 78 12.40 -1.29 4.90
CA HIS A 78 13.33 -2.42 4.86
C HIS A 78 13.50 -3.13 6.21
N ARG A 79 13.23 -2.45 7.33
CA ARG A 79 13.34 -3.02 8.69
C ARG A 79 12.50 -4.29 8.87
N ARG A 80 11.40 -4.43 8.12
CA ARG A 80 10.51 -5.62 8.22
C ARG A 80 11.14 -6.90 7.68
N PHE A 81 12.14 -6.78 6.80
CA PHE A 81 12.72 -7.93 6.11
C PHE A 81 13.65 -8.71 7.03
N HIS A 82 13.42 -10.02 7.05
CA HIS A 82 14.17 -10.97 7.83
C HIS A 82 14.21 -12.30 7.09
N GLY A 83 15.19 -13.12 7.43
CA GLY A 83 15.48 -14.40 6.83
C GLY A 83 15.93 -15.41 7.88
N GLN A 84 16.50 -16.50 7.38
CA GLN A 84 17.16 -17.54 8.13
C GLN A 84 18.49 -17.88 7.49
N ASP A 85 19.51 -18.16 8.30
CA ASP A 85 20.78 -18.69 7.83
C ASP A 85 20.66 -20.19 7.47
N GLN A 86 21.77 -20.80 7.02
CA GLN A 86 21.81 -22.22 6.67
C GLN A 86 21.57 -23.17 7.86
N ARG A 87 21.70 -22.67 9.09
CA ARG A 87 21.45 -23.41 10.34
C ARG A 87 20.03 -23.20 10.87
N GLY A 88 19.22 -22.39 10.18
CA GLY A 88 17.86 -22.05 10.58
C GLY A 88 17.76 -20.91 11.60
N ASN A 89 18.86 -20.24 11.96
CA ASN A 89 18.82 -19.11 12.86
C ASN A 89 18.22 -17.90 12.17
N ALA A 90 17.43 -17.11 12.90
CA ALA A 90 16.87 -15.88 12.37
C ALA A 90 17.98 -14.87 11.99
N VAL A 91 17.85 -14.28 10.80
CA VAL A 91 18.74 -13.22 10.31
C VAL A 91 17.90 -11.98 10.06
N VAL A 92 18.19 -10.89 10.75
CA VAL A 92 17.54 -9.59 10.54
C VAL A 92 18.36 -8.79 9.53
N LEU A 93 17.67 -8.05 8.65
CA LEU A 93 18.32 -7.12 7.75
C LEU A 93 19.08 -6.04 8.56
N GLY A 94 20.26 -5.67 8.08
CA GLY A 94 21.18 -4.77 8.77
C GLY A 94 22.33 -4.35 7.87
N GLU A 95 23.23 -3.50 8.36
CA GLU A 95 24.25 -2.80 7.56
C GLU A 95 25.05 -3.69 6.60
N ARG A 96 25.50 -4.88 7.05
CA ARG A 96 26.23 -5.84 6.21
C ARG A 96 25.50 -6.23 4.92
N HIS A 97 24.17 -6.27 4.94
CA HIS A 97 23.37 -6.61 3.77
C HIS A 97 23.44 -5.50 2.71
N TYR A 98 23.54 -4.24 3.13
CA TYR A 98 23.76 -3.12 2.21
C TYR A 98 25.15 -3.20 1.57
N ILE A 99 26.16 -3.69 2.28
CA ILE A 99 27.50 -3.89 1.69
C ILE A 99 27.42 -4.94 0.56
N TRP A 100 26.79 -6.08 0.81
CA TRP A 100 26.66 -7.15 -0.19
C TRP A 100 25.81 -6.75 -1.38
N VAL A 101 24.72 -6.01 -1.16
CA VAL A 101 23.91 -5.43 -2.25
C VAL A 101 24.75 -4.49 -3.11
N GLY A 102 25.60 -3.65 -2.50
CA GLY A 102 26.50 -2.76 -3.23
C GLY A 102 27.52 -3.53 -4.08
N GLN A 103 28.12 -4.59 -3.53
CA GLN A 103 29.06 -5.45 -4.26
C GLN A 103 28.37 -6.13 -5.46
N ALA A 104 27.18 -6.70 -5.25
CA ALA A 104 26.41 -7.33 -6.32
C ALA A 104 26.01 -6.32 -7.41
N LEU A 105 25.58 -5.11 -7.02
CA LEU A 105 25.23 -4.04 -7.96
C LEU A 105 26.43 -3.63 -8.82
N LEU A 106 27.58 -3.35 -8.20
CA LEU A 106 28.78 -2.93 -8.93
C LEU A 106 29.31 -4.03 -9.87
N ALA A 107 29.28 -5.29 -9.44
CA ALA A 107 29.64 -6.42 -10.30
C ALA A 107 28.66 -6.61 -11.48
N THR A 108 27.38 -6.31 -11.27
CA THR A 108 26.36 -6.33 -12.33
C THR A 108 26.61 -5.20 -13.32
N LEU A 109 26.86 -3.97 -12.85
CA LEU A 109 27.19 -2.84 -13.71
C LEU A 109 28.45 -3.10 -14.53
N GLU A 110 29.51 -3.65 -13.91
CA GLU A 110 30.74 -4.04 -14.60
C GLU A 110 30.48 -5.04 -15.74
N ARG A 111 29.65 -6.06 -15.48
CA ARG A 111 29.31 -7.07 -16.47
C ARG A 111 28.57 -6.49 -17.68
N PHE A 112 27.60 -5.61 -17.46
CA PHE A 112 26.71 -5.13 -18.52
C PHE A 112 27.18 -3.84 -19.20
N LEU A 113 28.00 -3.02 -18.55
CA LEU A 113 28.62 -1.85 -19.15
C LEU A 113 29.94 -2.19 -19.86
N GLY A 114 30.59 -3.30 -19.50
CA GLY A 114 31.76 -3.84 -20.20
C GLY A 114 32.85 -2.77 -20.40
N PRO A 115 33.28 -2.46 -21.65
CA PRO A 115 34.31 -1.46 -21.92
C PRO A 115 34.00 -0.04 -21.39
N TYR A 116 32.73 0.29 -21.17
CA TYR A 116 32.32 1.59 -20.63
C TYR A 116 32.52 1.68 -19.10
N TRP A 117 32.78 0.55 -18.43
CA TRP A 117 33.02 0.48 -16.99
C TRP A 117 34.45 0.90 -16.62
N THR A 118 34.70 2.21 -16.64
CA THR A 118 36.00 2.77 -16.26
C THR A 118 36.18 2.83 -14.72
N PRO A 119 37.43 2.89 -14.21
CA PRO A 119 37.67 3.10 -12.77
C PRO A 119 36.99 4.36 -12.22
N ALA A 120 36.92 5.43 -13.02
CA ALA A 120 36.22 6.65 -12.66
C ALA A 120 34.71 6.43 -12.52
N LEU A 121 34.08 5.73 -13.48
CA LEU A 121 32.66 5.41 -13.43
C LEU A 121 32.32 4.50 -12.24
N LYS A 122 33.17 3.49 -11.97
CA LYS A 122 33.06 2.63 -10.79
C LYS A 122 33.06 3.44 -9.50
N ALA A 123 33.98 4.40 -9.37
CA ALA A 123 34.05 5.27 -8.18
C ALA A 123 32.79 6.14 -8.02
N GLN A 124 32.24 6.67 -9.11
CA GLN A 124 30.98 7.44 -9.07
C GLN A 124 29.80 6.58 -8.62
N TRP A 125 29.63 5.38 -9.18
CA TRP A 125 28.56 4.46 -8.80
C TRP A 125 28.69 3.98 -7.36
N ALA A 126 29.91 3.68 -6.90
CA ALA A 126 30.17 3.31 -5.52
C ALA A 126 29.78 4.45 -4.55
N ALA A 127 30.18 5.69 -4.85
CA ALA A 127 29.82 6.86 -4.04
C ALA A 127 28.31 7.13 -4.03
N ALA A 128 27.64 7.00 -5.19
CA ALA A 128 26.19 7.16 -5.29
C ALA A 128 25.43 6.09 -4.48
N TYR A 129 25.84 4.83 -4.60
CA TYR A 129 25.27 3.73 -3.81
C TYR A 129 25.46 3.95 -2.31
N GLU A 130 26.67 4.32 -1.89
CA GLU A 130 26.99 4.56 -0.48
C GLU A 130 26.15 5.71 0.10
N ALA A 131 25.97 6.80 -0.66
CA ALA A 131 25.13 7.92 -0.25
C ALA A 131 23.67 7.48 -0.02
N VAL A 132 23.08 6.72 -0.94
CA VAL A 132 21.71 6.21 -0.80
C VAL A 132 21.60 5.21 0.35
N ALA A 133 22.55 4.28 0.48
CA ALA A 133 22.56 3.32 1.57
C ALA A 133 22.64 4.02 2.95
N LYS A 134 23.44 5.08 3.07
CA LYS A 134 23.50 5.91 4.28
C LYS A 134 22.16 6.57 4.59
N LEU A 135 21.49 7.18 3.62
CA LEU A 135 20.16 7.76 3.80
C LEU A 135 19.12 6.72 4.23
N MET A 136 19.16 5.52 3.65
CA MET A 136 18.28 4.42 4.06
C MET A 136 18.56 3.96 5.49
N LEU A 137 19.82 3.81 5.88
CA LEU A 137 20.20 3.44 7.26
C LEU A 137 19.77 4.51 8.27
N THR A 138 19.91 5.80 7.93
CA THR A 138 19.41 6.91 8.74
C THR A 138 17.89 6.81 8.93
N GLY A 139 17.13 6.66 7.86
CA GLY A 139 15.67 6.54 7.97
C GLY A 139 15.21 5.29 8.73
N ALA A 140 15.97 4.18 8.63
CA ALA A 140 15.72 2.99 9.43
C ALA A 140 15.94 3.27 10.94
N ALA A 141 17.04 3.93 11.30
CA ALA A 141 17.34 4.29 12.68
C ALA A 141 16.32 5.29 13.25
N GLU A 142 15.88 6.27 12.46
CA GLU A 142 14.82 7.23 12.86
C GLU A 142 13.50 6.51 13.14
N SER A 143 13.11 5.60 12.25
CA SER A 143 11.90 4.80 12.38
C SER A 143 11.93 3.89 13.61
N GLU A 144 13.10 3.35 13.96
CA GLU A 144 13.29 2.46 15.12
C GLU A 144 12.97 3.12 16.45
N ARG A 145 13.13 4.44 16.55
CA ARG A 145 12.81 5.19 17.76
C ARG A 145 11.33 5.22 18.10
N THR A 146 10.44 4.91 17.14
CA THR A 146 8.99 5.10 17.31
C THR A 146 8.15 3.88 16.94
N THR A 147 8.70 2.92 16.18
CA THR A 147 7.93 1.79 15.67
C THR A 147 8.75 0.50 15.63
N PRO A 148 8.13 -0.67 15.84
CA PRO A 148 8.81 -1.95 15.62
C PRO A 148 9.09 -2.18 14.11
N PRO A 149 9.95 -3.14 13.74
CA PRO A 149 10.17 -3.50 12.34
C PRO A 149 8.90 -4.06 11.67
N TYR A 150 8.04 -4.71 12.46
CA TYR A 150 6.71 -5.18 12.10
C TYR A 150 5.92 -5.42 13.39
N TRP A 151 4.60 -5.51 13.27
CA TRP A 151 3.71 -5.96 14.33
C TRP A 151 3.39 -7.44 14.15
N GLU A 152 3.37 -8.19 15.24
CA GLU A 152 2.79 -9.53 15.24
C GLU A 152 1.32 -9.40 15.59
N ALA A 153 0.44 -9.85 14.69
CA ALA A 153 -1.00 -9.71 14.85
C ALA A 153 -1.66 -11.08 14.97
N GLU A 154 -2.46 -11.26 16.02
CA GLU A 154 -3.28 -12.45 16.22
C GLU A 154 -4.58 -12.33 15.44
N VAL A 155 -4.96 -13.36 14.71
CA VAL A 155 -6.28 -13.45 14.08
C VAL A 155 -7.33 -13.73 15.15
N LEU A 156 -8.22 -12.78 15.40
CA LEU A 156 -9.32 -12.93 16.35
C LEU A 156 -10.53 -13.62 15.70
N GLY A 157 -10.77 -13.34 14.43
CA GLY A 157 -11.89 -13.89 13.68
C GLY A 157 -11.62 -13.90 12.19
N ALA A 158 -12.18 -14.88 11.49
CA ALA A 158 -12.16 -14.97 10.04
C ALA A 158 -13.54 -15.41 9.56
N GLU A 159 -14.28 -14.47 8.97
CA GLU A 159 -15.62 -14.69 8.45
C GLU A 159 -15.57 -14.82 6.92
N ARG A 160 -16.06 -15.94 6.42
CA ARG A 160 -16.16 -16.17 4.98
C ARG A 160 -17.46 -15.58 4.45
N ARG A 161 -17.38 -14.37 3.89
CA ARG A 161 -18.53 -13.67 3.30
C ARG A 161 -18.96 -14.25 1.95
N ARG A 162 -18.02 -14.82 1.18
CA ARG A 162 -18.28 -15.54 -0.08
C ARG A 162 -17.32 -16.71 -0.27
N SER A 163 -17.55 -17.51 -1.31
CA SER A 163 -16.62 -18.56 -1.71
C SER A 163 -15.20 -18.02 -2.01
N ASP A 164 -15.08 -16.79 -2.50
CA ASP A 164 -13.83 -16.14 -2.84
C ASP A 164 -13.44 -14.96 -1.92
N ILE A 165 -14.29 -14.53 -0.98
CA ILE A 165 -14.03 -13.38 -0.09
C ILE A 165 -14.13 -13.77 1.38
N ALA A 166 -13.14 -13.32 2.17
CA ALA A 166 -13.17 -13.37 3.62
C ALA A 166 -12.87 -12.00 4.24
N VAL A 167 -13.50 -11.73 5.37
CA VAL A 167 -13.19 -10.62 6.28
C VAL A 167 -12.50 -11.23 7.49
N PHE A 168 -11.31 -10.77 7.83
CA PHE A 168 -10.65 -11.20 9.05
C PHE A 168 -10.30 -10.02 9.93
N THR A 169 -10.40 -10.23 11.23
CA THR A 169 -10.06 -9.26 12.27
C THR A 169 -8.80 -9.72 12.97
N VAL A 170 -7.82 -8.84 13.07
CA VAL A 170 -6.59 -9.11 13.79
C VAL A 170 -6.36 -8.10 14.91
N ARG A 171 -5.59 -8.52 15.91
CA ARG A 171 -5.07 -7.65 16.97
C ARG A 171 -3.55 -7.68 16.99
N PRO A 172 -2.90 -6.58 16.59
CA PRO A 172 -1.47 -6.37 16.78
C PRO A 172 -1.06 -6.46 18.26
N ASN A 173 0.16 -6.95 18.52
CA ASN A 173 0.77 -7.01 19.85
C ASN A 173 1.05 -5.63 20.48
N TYR A 174 1.21 -4.60 19.64
CA TYR A 174 1.31 -3.19 20.03
C TYR A 174 0.40 -2.35 19.13
N LEU A 175 0.02 -1.15 19.56
CA LEU A 175 -0.81 -0.28 18.72
C LEU A 175 -0.12 -0.02 17.37
N CYS A 176 -0.84 -0.33 16.28
CA CYS A 176 -0.40 -0.04 14.92
C CYS A 176 -1.18 1.19 14.41
N ASN A 177 -0.53 2.36 14.47
CA ASN A 177 -1.15 3.62 14.06
C ASN A 177 -1.18 3.73 12.53
N TYR A 178 -2.34 3.52 11.93
CA TYR A 178 -2.59 3.73 10.51
C TYR A 178 -3.66 4.82 10.31
N LEU A 179 -3.69 5.41 9.12
CA LEU A 179 -4.76 6.32 8.71
C LEU A 179 -5.79 5.58 7.84
N PRO A 180 -7.08 5.94 7.91
CA PRO A 180 -8.08 5.43 6.98
C PRO A 180 -7.63 5.61 5.52
N GLY A 181 -7.83 4.61 4.68
CA GLY A 181 -7.37 4.64 3.28
C GLY A 181 -5.93 4.17 3.05
N GLN A 182 -5.12 3.97 4.09
CA GLN A 182 -3.77 3.39 3.93
C GLN A 182 -3.80 1.89 3.61
N SER A 183 -2.63 1.37 3.26
CA SER A 183 -2.37 -0.05 3.11
C SER A 183 -1.24 -0.50 4.02
N LEU A 184 -1.36 -1.71 4.57
CA LEU A 184 -0.30 -2.34 5.36
C LEU A 184 0.28 -3.53 4.56
N PRO A 185 1.60 -3.68 4.51
CA PRO A 185 2.22 -4.95 4.14
C PRO A 185 1.79 -6.02 5.14
N VAL A 186 1.23 -7.12 4.66
CA VAL A 186 0.82 -8.27 5.48
C VAL A 186 1.57 -9.50 5.02
N GLN A 187 2.13 -10.25 5.97
CA GLN A 187 2.78 -11.53 5.72
C GLN A 187 2.06 -12.64 6.48
N VAL A 188 1.85 -13.75 5.79
CA VAL A 188 1.57 -15.04 6.41
C VAL A 188 2.94 -15.74 6.58
N PRO A 189 3.41 -16.04 7.82
CA PRO A 189 4.75 -16.59 8.06
C PRO A 189 5.05 -17.85 7.23
N GLN A 190 4.07 -18.72 7.03
CA GLN A 190 4.20 -19.95 6.26
C GLN A 190 4.45 -19.70 4.77
N LEU A 191 4.07 -18.52 4.25
CA LEU A 191 4.25 -18.15 2.85
C LEU A 191 5.48 -17.28 2.61
N ARG A 192 5.99 -16.60 3.65
CA ARG A 192 7.14 -15.69 3.56
C ARG A 192 7.01 -14.66 2.44
N LEU A 193 5.78 -14.18 2.24
CA LEU A 193 5.43 -13.29 1.14
C LEU A 193 4.61 -12.13 1.67
N TRP A 194 5.15 -10.92 1.52
CA TRP A 194 4.46 -9.69 1.87
C TRP A 194 3.48 -9.29 0.76
N ARG A 195 2.24 -8.97 1.13
CA ARG A 195 1.21 -8.40 0.25
C ARG A 195 0.51 -7.26 0.95
N TYR A 196 0.26 -6.18 0.21
CA TYR A 196 -0.43 -5.02 0.74
C TYR A 196 -1.92 -5.30 0.87
N LEU A 197 -2.47 -5.07 2.06
CA LEU A 197 -3.90 -5.11 2.34
C LEU A 197 -4.28 -3.79 3.02
N SER A 198 -5.43 -3.22 2.67
CA SER A 198 -5.94 -2.02 3.32
C SER A 198 -6.83 -2.38 4.50
N PRO A 199 -6.66 -1.73 5.67
CA PRO A 199 -7.63 -1.80 6.75
C PRO A 199 -9.03 -1.43 6.27
N ALA A 200 -10.02 -2.17 6.74
CA ALA A 200 -11.43 -1.97 6.42
C ALA A 200 -12.20 -1.12 7.45
N ASN A 201 -11.58 -0.85 8.59
CA ASN A 201 -12.12 -0.03 9.66
C ASN A 201 -11.24 1.20 9.94
N ALA A 202 -11.85 2.24 10.50
CA ALA A 202 -11.07 3.34 11.08
C ALA A 202 -10.30 2.84 12.32
N PRO A 203 -9.17 3.49 12.71
CA PRO A 203 -8.43 3.11 13.91
C PRO A 203 -9.34 3.00 15.14
N ARG A 204 -9.34 1.83 15.79
CA ARG A 204 -10.18 1.54 16.97
C ARG A 204 -9.36 1.62 18.25
N ALA A 205 -10.02 2.00 19.35
CA ALA A 205 -9.40 2.05 20.67
C ALA A 205 -8.90 0.67 21.17
N ASP A 206 -9.51 -0.41 20.70
CA ASP A 206 -9.11 -1.79 21.04
C ASP A 206 -7.95 -2.33 20.16
N GLY A 207 -7.43 -1.48 19.25
CA GLY A 207 -6.34 -1.78 18.34
C GLY A 207 -6.67 -2.80 17.25
N THR A 208 -7.93 -3.21 17.09
CA THR A 208 -8.30 -4.22 16.09
C THR A 208 -8.30 -3.65 14.68
N ILE A 209 -7.88 -4.50 13.72
CA ILE A 209 -7.81 -4.17 12.31
C ILE A 209 -8.54 -5.25 11.52
N GLU A 210 -9.51 -4.84 10.71
CA GLU A 210 -10.25 -5.68 9.77
C GLU A 210 -9.61 -5.59 8.38
N PHE A 211 -9.56 -6.70 7.67
CA PHE A 211 -9.09 -6.75 6.29
C PHE A 211 -10.06 -7.56 5.44
N HIS A 212 -10.36 -7.06 4.23
CA HIS A 212 -11.20 -7.77 3.25
C HIS A 212 -10.30 -8.35 2.15
N VAL A 213 -10.33 -9.66 1.96
CA VAL A 213 -9.45 -10.34 1.01
C VAL A 213 -10.24 -11.20 0.05
N ARG A 214 -9.93 -11.05 -1.24
CA ARG A 214 -10.43 -11.88 -2.34
C ARG A 214 -9.37 -12.88 -2.78
N ALA A 215 -9.72 -14.16 -2.89
CA ALA A 215 -8.86 -15.25 -3.34
C ALA A 215 -8.57 -15.17 -4.84
N THR A 216 -7.45 -14.53 -5.20
CA THR A 216 -6.97 -14.32 -6.57
C THR A 216 -5.57 -14.88 -6.84
N GLY A 217 -4.82 -15.21 -5.78
CA GLY A 217 -3.46 -15.75 -5.89
C GLY A 217 -3.07 -16.55 -4.66
N ARG A 218 -1.82 -17.04 -4.61
CA ARG A 218 -1.34 -17.94 -3.55
C ARG A 218 -1.53 -17.36 -2.14
N PHE A 219 -1.17 -16.09 -1.93
CA PHE A 219 -1.33 -15.40 -0.65
C PHE A 219 -2.81 -15.27 -0.27
N SER A 220 -3.62 -14.64 -1.13
CA SER A 220 -5.01 -14.36 -0.81
C SER A 220 -5.87 -15.63 -0.71
N THR A 221 -5.56 -16.66 -1.49
CA THR A 221 -6.21 -17.99 -1.37
C THR A 221 -5.89 -18.65 -0.05
N HIS A 222 -4.65 -18.54 0.45
CA HIS A 222 -4.30 -19.05 1.76
C HIS A 222 -5.08 -18.31 2.85
N VAL A 223 -5.09 -16.98 2.80
CA VAL A 223 -5.83 -16.15 3.76
C VAL A 223 -7.31 -16.52 3.78
N VAL A 224 -7.97 -16.61 2.62
CA VAL A 224 -9.41 -16.89 2.54
C VAL A 224 -9.77 -18.32 2.95
N ARG A 225 -8.93 -19.31 2.64
CA ARG A 225 -9.31 -20.74 2.80
C ARG A 225 -8.70 -21.39 4.04
N LYS A 226 -7.54 -20.94 4.50
CA LYS A 226 -6.72 -21.62 5.50
C LYS A 226 -6.53 -20.84 6.80
N LEU A 227 -6.64 -19.52 6.79
CA LEU A 227 -6.48 -18.71 8.00
C LEU A 227 -7.58 -19.05 9.03
N ARG A 228 -7.20 -19.16 10.30
CA ARG A 228 -8.07 -19.48 11.43
C ARG A 228 -7.80 -18.53 12.59
N THR A 229 -8.76 -18.42 13.51
CA THR A 229 -8.56 -17.75 14.79
C THR A 229 -7.37 -18.36 15.53
N GLY A 230 -6.54 -17.51 16.12
CA GLY A 230 -5.29 -17.87 16.79
C GLY A 230 -4.06 -17.89 15.88
N ASP A 231 -4.23 -17.88 14.55
CA ASP A 231 -3.11 -17.73 13.62
C ASP A 231 -2.40 -16.38 13.82
N ARG A 232 -1.12 -16.34 13.47
CA ARG A 232 -0.28 -15.13 13.53
C ARG A 232 0.01 -14.60 12.14
N LEU A 233 -0.14 -13.29 11.98
CA LEU A 233 0.27 -12.53 10.80
C LEU A 233 1.34 -11.51 11.19
N LEU A 234 2.16 -11.10 10.23
CA LEU A 234 3.05 -9.95 10.41
C LEU A 234 2.48 -8.77 9.64
N LEU A 235 2.42 -7.60 10.27
CA LEU A 235 2.02 -6.34 9.65
C LEU A 235 3.25 -5.43 9.57
N GLY A 236 3.54 -4.89 8.39
CA GLY A 236 4.57 -3.86 8.22
C GLY A 236 4.00 -2.46 8.39
N HIS A 237 4.84 -1.45 8.23
CA HIS A 237 4.44 -0.06 8.36
C HIS A 237 3.34 0.34 7.37
N PRO A 238 2.33 1.11 7.83
CA PRO A 238 1.32 1.68 6.95
C PRO A 238 1.93 2.55 5.85
N THR A 239 1.38 2.43 4.65
CA THR A 239 1.80 3.19 3.47
C THR A 239 0.61 3.66 2.63
N GLY A 240 0.88 4.55 1.67
CA GLY A 240 -0.13 5.27 0.89
C GLY A 240 -0.72 6.45 1.67
N THR A 241 -1.10 7.50 0.95
CA THR A 241 -1.88 8.64 1.49
C THR A 241 -2.99 9.08 0.57
N ALA A 242 -3.05 8.61 -0.67
CA ALA A 242 -4.01 9.14 -1.65
C ALA A 242 -5.44 9.08 -1.11
N LEU A 243 -5.86 7.93 -0.57
CA LEU A 243 -7.19 7.79 0.04
C LEU A 243 -7.27 8.33 1.49
N SER A 244 -6.13 8.53 2.15
CA SER A 244 -6.07 9.12 3.50
C SER A 244 -6.21 10.63 3.50
N SER A 245 -5.96 11.31 2.37
CA SER A 245 -6.21 12.74 2.18
C SER A 245 -7.69 13.07 1.94
N TYR A 246 -8.61 12.24 2.42
CA TYR A 246 -10.06 12.43 2.25
C TYR A 246 -10.56 13.71 2.92
N ASP A 247 -9.81 14.27 3.86
CA ASP A 247 -10.13 15.45 4.66
C ASP A 247 -9.50 16.75 4.13
N ARG A 248 -8.72 16.73 3.04
CA ARG A 248 -7.98 17.90 2.52
C ARG A 248 -8.86 19.07 2.05
N ALA A 249 -10.14 18.84 1.82
CA ALA A 249 -11.14 19.85 1.46
C ALA A 249 -12.45 19.58 2.21
N PRO A 250 -12.47 19.81 3.55
CA PRO A 250 -13.56 19.36 4.43
C PRO A 250 -14.91 20.05 4.14
N GLN A 251 -14.88 21.19 3.46
CA GLN A 251 -16.06 21.98 3.08
C GLN A 251 -16.85 21.41 1.89
N LEU A 252 -16.25 20.54 1.07
CA LEU A 252 -16.91 19.94 -0.09
C LEU A 252 -17.62 18.64 0.34
N PRO A 253 -18.62 18.11 -0.39
CA PRO A 253 -19.09 16.74 -0.22
C PRO A 253 -18.01 15.71 -0.61
N LEU A 254 -18.24 14.45 -0.24
CA LEU A 254 -17.36 13.32 -0.57
C LEU A 254 -18.12 12.30 -1.43
N LEU A 255 -17.53 11.85 -2.53
CA LEU A 255 -18.00 10.73 -3.34
C LEU A 255 -17.00 9.58 -3.27
N LEU A 256 -17.46 8.42 -2.85
CA LEU A 256 -16.67 7.21 -2.73
C LEU A 256 -17.20 6.20 -3.74
N ILE A 257 -16.33 5.67 -4.61
CA ILE A 257 -16.69 4.66 -5.61
C ILE A 257 -15.82 3.41 -5.37
N ALA A 258 -16.45 2.35 -4.88
CA ALA A 258 -15.79 1.09 -4.55
C ALA A 258 -16.19 -0.05 -5.49
N GLY A 259 -15.22 -0.90 -5.86
CA GLY A 259 -15.48 -2.17 -6.51
C GLY A 259 -14.75 -3.33 -5.84
N GLY A 260 -15.47 -4.42 -5.59
CA GLY A 260 -14.91 -5.61 -4.94
C GLY A 260 -14.28 -5.30 -3.58
N THR A 261 -13.05 -5.78 -3.34
CA THR A 261 -12.33 -5.51 -2.08
C THR A 261 -11.73 -4.12 -1.99
N GLY A 262 -11.79 -3.31 -3.06
CA GLY A 262 -11.53 -1.87 -2.98
C GLY A 262 -12.50 -1.13 -2.04
N LEU A 263 -13.57 -1.80 -1.60
CA LEU A 263 -14.41 -1.33 -0.52
C LEU A 263 -13.67 -1.18 0.82
N ALA A 264 -12.67 -2.01 1.13
CA ALA A 264 -11.99 -1.98 2.44
C ALA A 264 -11.46 -0.57 2.82
N PRO A 265 -10.55 0.05 2.05
CA PRO A 265 -10.05 1.37 2.42
C PRO A 265 -11.16 2.44 2.47
N LEU A 266 -12.17 2.33 1.61
CA LEU A 266 -13.28 3.30 1.58
C LEU A 266 -14.22 3.11 2.78
N ARG A 267 -14.45 1.88 3.26
CA ARG A 267 -15.20 1.63 4.49
C ARG A 267 -14.47 2.23 5.69
N ALA A 268 -13.15 2.10 5.76
CA ALA A 268 -12.36 2.76 6.82
C ALA A 268 -12.53 4.28 6.79
N VAL A 269 -12.54 4.90 5.60
CA VAL A 269 -12.81 6.35 5.44
C VAL A 269 -14.22 6.69 5.89
N VAL A 270 -15.23 5.91 5.53
CA VAL A 270 -16.62 6.14 5.95
C VAL A 270 -16.76 6.04 7.47
N GLU A 271 -16.16 5.04 8.11
CA GLU A 271 -16.13 4.92 9.58
C GLU A 271 -15.46 6.15 10.23
N ALA A 272 -14.36 6.66 9.65
CA ALA A 272 -13.67 7.83 10.18
C ALA A 272 -14.46 9.13 10.01
N VAL A 273 -15.16 9.31 8.88
CA VAL A 273 -16.08 10.42 8.66
C VAL A 273 -17.25 10.34 9.65
N GLN A 274 -17.78 9.15 9.90
CA GLN A 274 -18.85 8.91 10.86
C GLN A 274 -18.42 9.27 12.29
N GLN A 275 -17.19 8.93 12.70
CA GLN A 275 -16.67 9.21 14.04
C GLN A 275 -16.24 10.67 14.24
N GLY A 276 -15.92 11.37 13.15
CA GLY A 276 -15.40 12.73 13.15
C GLY A 276 -16.40 13.75 12.61
N SER A 277 -16.15 14.20 11.38
CA SER A 277 -16.77 15.41 10.82
C SER A 277 -18.24 15.28 10.43
N GLY A 278 -18.75 14.05 10.24
CA GLY A 278 -20.09 13.86 9.69
C GLY A 278 -20.27 14.45 8.29
N ARG A 279 -19.17 14.63 7.54
CA ARG A 279 -19.16 15.21 6.19
C ARG A 279 -20.13 14.45 5.28
N ARG A 280 -20.94 15.20 4.52
CA ARG A 280 -21.88 14.63 3.55
C ARG A 280 -21.14 13.76 2.54
N THR A 281 -21.45 12.48 2.54
CA THR A 281 -20.75 11.43 1.80
C THR A 281 -21.74 10.60 0.99
N THR A 282 -21.42 10.32 -0.26
CA THR A 282 -22.12 9.31 -1.09
C THR A 282 -21.16 8.15 -1.34
N LEU A 283 -21.56 6.93 -0.97
CA LEU A 283 -20.79 5.72 -1.23
C LEU A 283 -21.53 4.87 -2.27
N VAL A 284 -20.94 4.71 -3.44
CA VAL A 284 -21.41 3.79 -4.48
C VAL A 284 -20.54 2.54 -4.45
N VAL A 285 -21.16 1.37 -4.20
CA VAL A 285 -20.47 0.08 -4.22
C VAL A 285 -20.96 -0.74 -5.40
N GLY A 286 -20.05 -1.06 -6.31
CA GLY A 286 -20.31 -1.84 -7.52
C GLY A 286 -20.00 -3.32 -7.36
N GLY A 287 -20.96 -4.16 -7.75
CA GLY A 287 -20.81 -5.60 -7.95
C GLY A 287 -21.31 -6.02 -9.33
N ARG A 288 -20.96 -7.23 -9.80
CA ARG A 288 -21.58 -7.76 -11.03
C ARG A 288 -22.99 -8.25 -10.74
N THR A 289 -23.15 -8.88 -9.58
CA THR A 289 -24.40 -9.46 -9.07
C THR A 289 -24.66 -8.98 -7.64
N PRO A 290 -25.89 -9.13 -7.10
CA PRO A 290 -26.16 -8.82 -5.70
C PRO A 290 -25.21 -9.53 -4.72
N ASP A 291 -24.79 -10.74 -5.08
CA ASP A 291 -23.87 -11.57 -4.29
C ASP A 291 -22.46 -10.97 -4.16
N ASP A 292 -22.07 -10.05 -5.04
CA ASP A 292 -20.79 -9.34 -4.95
C ASP A 292 -20.81 -8.21 -3.89
N LEU A 293 -21.99 -7.82 -3.39
CA LEU A 293 -22.16 -6.81 -2.34
C LEU A 293 -21.99 -7.43 -0.93
N TYR A 294 -20.83 -8.07 -0.72
CA TYR A 294 -20.55 -8.95 0.43
C TYR A 294 -20.59 -8.28 1.82
N ASP A 295 -20.56 -6.95 1.89
CA ASP A 295 -20.62 -6.17 3.13
C ASP A 295 -21.83 -5.23 3.20
N ASP A 296 -22.86 -5.50 2.39
CA ASP A 296 -24.08 -4.67 2.27
C ASP A 296 -24.75 -4.40 3.63
N LYS A 297 -24.90 -5.44 4.47
CA LYS A 297 -25.51 -5.29 5.80
C LYS A 297 -24.74 -4.32 6.70
N ALA A 298 -23.40 -4.38 6.70
CA ALA A 298 -22.58 -3.51 7.53
C ALA A 298 -22.65 -2.06 7.04
N LEU A 299 -22.66 -1.86 5.72
CA LEU A 299 -22.80 -0.53 5.12
C LEU A 299 -24.20 0.07 5.34
N ALA A 300 -25.25 -0.75 5.25
CA ALA A 300 -26.61 -0.34 5.57
C ALA A 300 -26.72 0.11 7.04
N GLN A 301 -26.13 -0.66 7.96
CA GLN A 301 -26.05 -0.27 9.37
C GLN A 301 -25.29 1.05 9.55
N LEU A 302 -24.11 1.20 8.94
CA LEU A 302 -23.31 2.41 9.04
C LEU A 302 -24.04 3.63 8.48
N SER A 303 -24.83 3.47 7.41
CA SER A 303 -25.65 4.55 6.84
C SER A 303 -26.82 4.97 7.72
N SER A 304 -27.28 4.10 8.62
CA SER A 304 -28.33 4.40 9.59
C SER A 304 -27.82 5.06 10.87
N MET A 305 -26.51 5.05 11.10
CA MET A 305 -25.91 5.67 12.29
C MET A 305 -25.87 7.19 12.14
N PRO A 306 -26.22 7.96 13.18
CA PRO A 306 -26.05 9.41 13.16
C PRO A 306 -24.56 9.77 13.16
N ALA A 307 -24.20 10.87 12.52
CA ALA A 307 -22.89 11.48 12.69
C ALA A 307 -22.91 12.50 13.85
N PRO A 308 -21.75 12.76 14.51
CA PRO A 308 -21.57 13.87 15.43
C PRO A 308 -22.07 15.17 14.80
N GLY A 309 -22.99 15.88 15.47
CA GLY A 309 -23.60 17.11 14.94
C GLY A 309 -25.00 16.96 14.33
N GLY A 310 -25.62 15.76 14.36
CA GLY A 310 -27.08 15.62 14.22
C GLY A 310 -27.64 15.44 12.81
N GLY A 311 -26.80 15.21 11.79
CA GLY A 311 -27.27 14.93 10.43
C GLY A 311 -27.63 13.45 10.22
N ALA A 312 -28.92 13.10 10.28
CA ALA A 312 -29.41 11.73 10.03
C ALA A 312 -29.22 11.21 8.59
N ALA A 313 -28.66 12.02 7.68
CA ALA A 313 -28.46 11.69 6.27
C ALA A 313 -27.04 12.03 5.77
N TRP A 314 -26.04 11.94 6.66
CA TRP A 314 -24.66 12.24 6.30
C TRP A 314 -24.10 11.24 5.27
N LEU A 315 -24.53 9.97 5.29
CA LEU A 315 -24.11 8.94 4.34
C LEU A 315 -25.26 8.50 3.42
N ARG A 316 -25.08 8.66 2.11
CA ARG A 316 -25.92 8.04 1.08
C ARG A 316 -25.22 6.78 0.56
N TYR A 317 -25.62 5.61 1.05
CA TYR A 317 -25.17 4.32 0.52
C TYR A 317 -25.98 3.91 -0.71
N VAL A 318 -25.30 3.58 -1.81
CA VAL A 318 -25.92 3.19 -3.09
C VAL A 318 -25.33 1.86 -3.58
N PRO A 319 -25.93 0.73 -3.20
CA PRO A 319 -25.51 -0.57 -3.72
C PRO A 319 -25.92 -0.71 -5.19
N THR A 320 -24.96 -1.08 -6.03
CA THR A 320 -25.08 -1.08 -7.49
C THR A 320 -24.64 -2.42 -8.07
N VAL A 321 -25.46 -3.00 -8.94
CA VAL A 321 -25.14 -4.26 -9.64
C VAL A 321 -25.23 -4.10 -11.15
N GLU A 322 -24.35 -4.76 -11.90
CA GLU A 322 -24.43 -4.75 -13.37
C GLU A 322 -25.59 -5.62 -13.88
N VAL A 323 -25.81 -6.78 -13.24
CA VAL A 323 -26.83 -7.76 -13.60
C VAL A 323 -27.54 -8.24 -12.34
N GLY A 324 -28.86 -8.06 -12.28
CA GLY A 324 -29.68 -8.52 -11.16
C GLY A 324 -31.16 -8.40 -11.46
N TRP A 325 -31.79 -9.49 -11.88
CA TRP A 325 -33.25 -9.50 -12.08
C TRP A 325 -33.96 -9.31 -10.74
N GLY A 326 -34.88 -8.35 -10.67
CA GLY A 326 -35.58 -8.01 -9.43
C GLY A 326 -34.71 -7.31 -8.37
N TRP A 327 -33.51 -6.83 -8.73
CA TRP A 327 -32.69 -6.06 -7.80
C TRP A 327 -33.35 -4.70 -7.49
N PRO A 328 -33.60 -4.37 -6.21
CA PRO A 328 -34.28 -3.12 -5.83
C PRO A 328 -33.35 -1.89 -5.84
N GLY A 329 -32.03 -2.09 -5.90
CA GLY A 329 -31.05 -1.00 -5.90
C GLY A 329 -30.68 -0.51 -7.30
N ALA A 330 -29.55 0.18 -7.42
CA ALA A 330 -29.11 0.73 -8.70
C ALA A 330 -28.59 -0.36 -9.64
N VAL A 331 -28.86 -0.20 -10.95
CA VAL A 331 -28.41 -1.12 -12.01
C VAL A 331 -27.46 -0.42 -12.98
N GLY A 332 -26.36 -1.07 -13.34
CA GLY A 332 -25.28 -0.57 -14.20
C GLY A 332 -23.92 -0.60 -13.49
N THR A 333 -22.90 0.01 -14.08
CA THR A 333 -21.59 0.11 -13.41
C THR A 333 -21.63 1.14 -12.27
N ALA A 334 -20.71 1.03 -11.31
CA ALA A 334 -20.63 1.97 -10.18
C ALA A 334 -20.49 3.43 -10.65
N VAL A 335 -19.67 3.69 -11.66
CA VAL A 335 -19.51 5.06 -12.19
C VAL A 335 -20.74 5.55 -12.94
N GLN A 336 -21.44 4.69 -13.70
CA GLN A 336 -22.71 5.07 -14.34
C GLN A 336 -23.76 5.45 -13.30
N THR A 337 -23.83 4.70 -12.20
CA THR A 337 -24.68 5.08 -11.06
C THR A 337 -24.24 6.42 -10.48
N ALA A 338 -22.95 6.62 -10.21
CA ALA A 338 -22.45 7.90 -9.69
C ALA A 338 -22.88 9.08 -10.57
N VAL A 339 -22.68 9.02 -11.90
CA VAL A 339 -23.09 10.09 -12.83
C VAL A 339 -24.58 10.40 -12.77
N ARG A 340 -25.45 9.40 -12.56
CA ARG A 340 -26.90 9.62 -12.43
C ARG A 340 -27.31 10.29 -11.12
N LEU A 341 -26.49 10.17 -10.06
CA LEU A 341 -26.84 10.65 -8.72
C LEU A 341 -26.64 12.15 -8.55
N GLY A 342 -25.86 12.80 -9.41
CA GLY A 342 -25.71 14.24 -9.42
C GLY A 342 -24.54 14.71 -10.27
N PRO A 343 -24.47 16.03 -10.49
CA PRO A 343 -23.25 16.67 -10.93
C PRO A 343 -22.24 16.67 -9.75
N TRP A 344 -20.95 16.49 -10.04
CA TRP A 344 -19.89 16.23 -9.04
C TRP A 344 -18.73 17.23 -9.12
N GLU A 345 -18.93 18.36 -9.80
CA GLU A 345 -17.86 19.34 -10.07
C GLU A 345 -17.26 19.83 -8.76
N GLU A 346 -18.09 20.11 -7.75
CA GLU A 346 -17.70 20.56 -6.41
C GLU A 346 -17.69 19.42 -5.36
N THR A 347 -17.05 18.30 -5.67
CA THR A 347 -16.94 17.14 -4.77
C THR A 347 -15.53 16.56 -4.77
N GLU A 348 -15.03 16.11 -3.61
CA GLU A 348 -13.83 15.28 -3.56
C GLU A 348 -14.22 13.83 -3.85
N VAL A 349 -13.49 13.17 -4.74
CA VAL A 349 -13.82 11.82 -5.19
C VAL A 349 -12.71 10.85 -4.80
N LEU A 350 -13.07 9.74 -4.18
CA LEU A 350 -12.15 8.64 -3.90
C LEU A 350 -12.61 7.40 -4.66
N VAL A 351 -11.71 6.79 -5.42
CA VAL A 351 -12.00 5.59 -6.22
C VAL A 351 -11.06 4.47 -5.82
N CYS A 352 -11.62 3.30 -5.54
CA CYS A 352 -10.84 2.12 -5.19
C CYS A 352 -11.47 0.83 -5.73
N GLY A 353 -10.71 0.07 -6.51
CA GLY A 353 -11.21 -1.13 -7.18
C GLY A 353 -10.18 -1.73 -8.12
N SER A 354 -10.64 -2.48 -9.13
CA SER A 354 -9.75 -3.03 -10.15
C SER A 354 -9.13 -1.91 -10.99
N ALA A 355 -7.93 -2.14 -11.54
CA ALA A 355 -7.26 -1.14 -12.39
C ALA A 355 -8.12 -0.72 -13.60
N GLN A 356 -8.90 -1.64 -14.16
CA GLN A 356 -9.86 -1.33 -15.21
C GLN A 356 -10.95 -0.37 -14.71
N MET A 357 -11.62 -0.71 -13.60
CA MET A 357 -12.67 0.12 -13.02
C MET A 357 -12.17 1.52 -12.67
N THR A 358 -10.98 1.64 -12.07
CA THR A 358 -10.40 2.94 -11.70
C THR A 358 -10.17 3.81 -12.94
N ARG A 359 -9.56 3.27 -14.01
CA ARG A 359 -9.33 4.01 -15.27
C ARG A 359 -10.63 4.45 -15.94
N GLU A 360 -11.62 3.56 -15.99
CA GLU A 360 -12.94 3.87 -16.54
C GLU A 360 -13.63 4.96 -15.72
N THR A 361 -13.55 4.88 -14.39
CA THR A 361 -14.16 5.85 -13.48
C THR A 361 -13.56 7.25 -13.66
N ILE A 362 -12.22 7.35 -13.68
CA ILE A 362 -11.52 8.61 -13.95
C ILE A 362 -11.99 9.20 -15.28
N THR A 363 -11.98 8.39 -16.35
CA THR A 363 -12.35 8.84 -17.69
C THR A 363 -13.77 9.39 -17.75
N VAL A 364 -14.73 8.70 -17.13
CA VAL A 364 -16.15 9.08 -17.15
C VAL A 364 -16.41 10.30 -16.28
N LEU A 365 -15.84 10.38 -15.08
CA LEU A 365 -16.04 11.53 -14.19
C LEU A 365 -15.39 12.80 -14.73
N THR A 366 -14.20 12.71 -15.33
CA THR A 366 -13.56 13.87 -15.98
C THR A 366 -14.41 14.39 -17.13
N ARG A 367 -15.01 13.49 -17.95
CA ARG A 367 -15.96 13.89 -19.01
C ARG A 367 -17.24 14.50 -18.46
N ALA A 368 -17.65 14.11 -17.26
CA ALA A 368 -18.78 14.67 -16.54
C ALA A 368 -18.45 15.98 -15.78
N GLY A 369 -17.25 16.54 -15.95
CA GLY A 369 -16.86 17.84 -15.39
C GLY A 369 -16.09 17.80 -14.07
N VAL A 370 -15.82 16.61 -13.51
CA VAL A 370 -14.99 16.50 -12.30
C VAL A 370 -13.54 16.82 -12.63
N ARG A 371 -12.94 17.75 -11.87
CA ARG A 371 -11.53 18.11 -12.04
C ARG A 371 -10.63 16.92 -11.69
N PRO A 372 -9.67 16.51 -12.54
CA PRO A 372 -8.82 15.34 -12.29
C PRO A 372 -8.10 15.39 -10.94
N GLU A 373 -7.71 16.58 -10.48
CA GLU A 373 -6.99 16.76 -9.21
C GLU A 373 -7.86 16.43 -8.00
N ARG A 374 -9.19 16.44 -8.15
CA ARG A 374 -10.19 16.05 -7.12
C ARG A 374 -10.47 14.55 -7.10
N ILE A 375 -9.94 13.77 -8.03
CA ILE A 375 -10.13 12.32 -8.10
C ILE A 375 -8.90 11.63 -7.51
N LEU A 376 -9.04 11.16 -6.27
CA LEU A 376 -8.03 10.41 -5.55
C LEU A 376 -8.23 8.92 -5.79
N THR A 377 -7.17 8.23 -6.19
CA THR A 377 -7.23 6.79 -6.44
C THR A 377 -6.02 6.12 -5.84
N GLU A 378 -6.20 4.93 -5.29
CA GLU A 378 -5.09 4.05 -4.94
C GLU A 378 -4.89 3.03 -6.05
N SER A 379 -3.66 2.92 -6.55
CA SER A 379 -3.30 1.87 -7.49
C SER A 379 -2.63 0.72 -6.75
N TYR A 380 -3.28 -0.44 -6.71
CA TYR A 380 -2.67 -1.68 -6.19
C TYR A 380 -1.74 -2.34 -7.20
N ASP A 381 -0.97 -1.53 -7.95
CA ASP A 381 0.07 -2.07 -8.79
C ASP A 381 1.25 -2.50 -7.92
N HIS A 382 1.25 -3.78 -7.54
CA HIS A 382 2.31 -4.41 -6.75
C HIS A 382 3.68 -4.40 -7.44
N SER A 383 3.80 -3.95 -8.69
CA SER A 383 5.07 -3.84 -9.42
C SER A 383 5.83 -2.54 -9.14
N PHE A 384 5.15 -1.50 -8.65
CA PHE A 384 5.80 -0.29 -8.16
C PHE A 384 5.90 -0.33 -6.63
N TYR A 385 6.98 0.22 -6.09
CA TYR A 385 6.90 0.75 -4.73
C TYR A 385 5.72 1.73 -4.75
N PRO A 386 4.66 1.55 -3.94
CA PRO A 386 3.53 2.47 -3.97
C PRO A 386 4.06 3.89 -3.74
N PRO A 387 3.55 4.92 -4.44
CA PRO A 387 3.98 6.30 -4.22
C PRO A 387 3.90 6.59 -2.73
N LEU A 388 5.06 6.88 -2.18
CA LEU A 388 5.27 6.99 -0.76
C LEU A 388 4.75 8.36 -0.32
N ALA A 389 3.49 8.37 0.13
CA ALA A 389 2.84 9.40 0.95
C ALA A 389 3.70 10.51 1.58
N GLU A 390 3.32 11.78 1.42
CA GLU A 390 3.93 12.90 2.13
C GLU A 390 3.79 12.75 3.65
N ALA A 391 4.91 12.76 4.37
CA ALA A 391 4.93 12.86 5.82
C ALA A 391 4.65 14.33 6.20
N GLY A 392 3.37 14.66 6.38
CA GLY A 392 2.97 16.05 6.53
C GLY A 392 1.63 16.30 7.20
N VAL A 393 1.20 15.48 8.16
CA VAL A 393 0.19 15.92 9.14
C VAL A 393 0.57 15.38 10.51
N PRO A 394 0.87 16.22 11.53
CA PRO A 394 0.99 15.74 12.88
C PRO A 394 -0.36 15.16 13.30
N ALA A 395 -0.38 13.89 13.75
CA ALA A 395 -1.53 13.35 14.45
C ALA A 395 -1.95 14.34 15.56
N PRO A 396 -3.26 14.59 15.78
CA PRO A 396 -3.68 15.42 16.90
C PRO A 396 -3.11 14.81 18.19
N ARG A 397 -2.17 15.51 18.80
CA ARG A 397 -1.64 15.17 20.12
C ARG A 397 -2.55 15.81 21.16
N ASP A 398 -3.53 15.07 21.64
CA ASP A 398 -3.96 15.16 23.03
C ASP A 398 -4.73 13.90 23.45
N PHE A 399 -4.16 13.13 24.37
CA PHE A 399 -4.81 11.99 25.03
C PHE A 399 -4.77 12.17 26.56
N SER A 400 -4.78 13.41 27.05
CA SER A 400 -4.98 13.67 28.48
C SER A 400 -6.46 13.58 28.85
N TRP A 401 -7.00 12.35 28.88
CA TRP A 401 -8.22 12.06 29.62
C TRP A 401 -7.92 11.99 31.12
N THR A 402 -7.53 13.11 31.73
CA THR A 402 -7.63 13.27 33.18
C THR A 402 -8.92 13.99 33.49
N GLY A 403 -10.02 13.23 33.44
CA GLY A 403 -11.25 13.61 34.12
C GLY A 403 -11.06 13.45 35.62
N VAL A 404 -10.63 14.52 36.30
CA VAL A 404 -10.89 14.73 37.73
C VAL A 404 -11.21 16.21 37.98
N ARG A 405 -12.52 16.42 38.20
CA ARG A 405 -13.27 17.60 38.68
C ARG A 405 -13.44 18.80 37.76
#